data_AF-A0AA36CB00-F1
#
_entry.id   AF-A0AA36CB00-F1
#
_cell.length_a   1.000
_cell.length_b   1.000
_cell.length_c   1.000
_cell.angle_alpha   90.00
_cell.angle_beta   90.00
_cell.angle_gamma   90.00
#
_symmetry.space_group_name_H-M   'P 1'
#
loop_
_entity.id
_entity.type
_entity.pdbx_description
1 polymer ?
#
loop_
_entity_poly.entity_id
_entity_poly.type
_entity_poly.pdbx_seq_one_letter_code
_entity_poly.pdbx_strand_id
1 'polypeptide(L)'
;MSEAEIIDIPTAEHWKQWKQLITAEGWCGFDDTMLTLFPISENVKMVVAVDSTDKSFLGSIVWAENDDLICIDTYYVKASSRGRGVGRKMWKRMKERLDLKKPMMLKAEDNMKSKYMSEEFPCLGPAQTCVEPRKDQLLEAARRLQSPTIEKSEELRYVSIQKLNGIDLEAFYNFDRKATGRQRRKLLDALFKLPCVTGGVLLNELGKVVGFSMVATAIPEGTYKLAPLYAEDDNVAGRLIEEIMGEVDSGDHVI
;
A
#
# COMPACT_ATOMS: atom_id res chain seq x y z
N MET A 1 5.09 36.20 10.78
CA MET A 1 4.81 34.76 10.65
C MET A 1 6.04 34.11 10.04
N SER A 2 6.47 33.01 10.63
CA SER A 2 7.70 32.26 10.36
C SER A 2 7.70 31.61 8.97
N GLU A 3 8.88 31.52 8.36
CA GLU A 3 9.08 30.78 7.12
C GLU A 3 9.12 29.27 7.35
N ALA A 4 8.84 28.48 6.32
CA ALA A 4 9.07 27.03 6.35
C ALA A 4 10.52 26.68 5.99
N GLU A 5 11.13 25.83 6.81
CA GLU A 5 12.41 25.17 6.60
C GLU A 5 12.18 23.73 6.13
N ILE A 6 12.99 23.24 5.19
CA ILE A 6 12.88 21.88 4.64
C ILE A 6 14.02 21.01 5.17
N ILE A 7 13.66 19.88 5.78
CA ILE A 7 14.56 18.88 6.33
C ILE A 7 14.61 17.66 5.40
N ASP A 8 15.82 17.28 4.97
CA ASP A 8 16.04 16.17 4.03
C ASP A 8 16.21 14.81 4.69
N ILE A 9 16.72 14.80 5.93
CA ILE A 9 16.97 13.58 6.70
C ILE A 9 15.99 13.61 7.88
N PRO A 10 14.86 12.89 7.79
CA PRO A 10 13.89 12.87 8.87
C PRO A 10 14.47 12.17 10.11
N THR A 11 14.12 12.66 11.28
CA THR A 11 14.42 11.99 12.56
C THR A 11 13.30 11.01 12.90
N ALA A 12 13.51 10.17 13.91
CA ALA A 12 12.45 9.31 14.44
C ALA A 12 11.21 10.11 14.89
N GLU A 13 11.40 11.32 15.40
CA GLU A 13 10.28 12.19 15.81
C GLU A 13 9.48 12.69 14.60
N HIS A 14 10.13 12.99 13.47
CA HIS A 14 9.39 13.37 12.24
C HIS A 14 8.53 12.21 11.72
N TRP A 15 9.04 10.98 11.73
CA TRP A 15 8.26 9.80 11.35
C TRP A 15 7.09 9.55 12.28
N LYS A 16 7.27 9.77 13.59
CA LYS A 16 6.20 9.68 14.57
C LYS A 16 5.11 10.73 14.31
N GLN A 17 5.48 11.97 14.04
CA GLN A 17 4.54 13.05 13.71
C GLN A 17 3.78 12.77 12.40
N TRP A 18 4.48 12.28 11.37
CA TRP A 18 3.87 11.82 10.13
C TRP A 18 2.83 10.71 10.39
N LYS A 19 3.20 9.67 11.15
CA LYS A 19 2.28 8.56 11.47
C LYS A 19 1.03 9.04 12.22
N GLN A 20 1.21 9.89 13.23
CA GLN A 20 0.09 10.48 13.98
C GLN A 20 -0.84 11.26 13.05
N LEU A 21 -0.28 12.00 12.10
CA LEU A 21 -1.05 12.79 11.16
C LEU A 21 -1.85 11.93 10.18
N ILE A 22 -1.23 10.93 9.54
CA ILE A 22 -1.92 10.02 8.62
C ILE A 22 -3.06 9.30 9.33
N THR A 23 -2.83 8.89 10.58
CA THR A 23 -3.86 8.26 11.42
C THR A 23 -5.01 9.22 11.72
N ALA A 24 -4.71 10.46 12.10
CA ALA A 24 -5.73 11.46 12.43
C ALA A 24 -6.58 11.91 11.23
N GLU A 25 -6.00 11.91 10.03
CA GLU A 25 -6.71 12.29 8.80
C GLU A 25 -7.57 11.14 8.22
N GLY A 26 -7.39 9.90 8.70
CA GLY A 26 -8.24 8.77 8.32
C GLY A 26 -8.14 8.37 6.85
N TRP A 27 -6.96 8.44 6.24
CA TRP A 27 -6.79 8.14 4.81
C TRP A 27 -6.96 6.65 4.50
N CYS A 28 -8.03 6.29 3.78
CA CYS A 28 -8.39 4.92 3.40
C CYS A 28 -7.33 4.17 2.55
N GLY A 29 -6.31 4.86 2.03
CA GLY A 29 -5.20 4.23 1.31
C GLY A 29 -4.13 3.59 2.21
N PHE A 30 -4.09 3.96 3.50
CA PHE A 30 -3.04 3.58 4.44
C PHE A 30 -3.45 2.44 5.37
N ASP A 31 -2.52 1.50 5.53
CA ASP A 31 -2.63 0.38 6.45
C ASP A 31 -1.45 0.38 7.43
N ASP A 32 -1.55 -0.44 8.47
CA ASP A 32 -0.54 -0.52 9.52
C ASP A 32 0.79 -1.07 9.02
N THR A 33 0.82 -1.77 7.88
CA THR A 33 2.06 -2.27 7.29
C THR A 33 2.91 -1.11 6.80
N MET A 34 2.31 -0.16 6.08
CA MET A 34 3.03 1.01 5.57
C MET A 34 3.49 1.91 6.71
N LEU A 35 2.63 2.14 7.72
CA LEU A 35 2.99 2.92 8.90
C LEU A 35 4.13 2.30 9.73
N THR A 36 4.31 0.99 9.64
CA THR A 36 5.37 0.26 10.35
C THR A 36 6.65 0.17 9.53
N LEU A 37 6.56 -0.11 8.22
CA LEU A 37 7.72 -0.36 7.37
C LEU A 37 8.37 0.91 6.84
N PHE A 38 7.61 1.98 6.54
CA PHE A 38 8.17 3.19 5.92
C PHE A 38 9.32 3.81 6.71
N PRO A 39 9.24 3.97 8.05
CA PRO A 39 10.33 4.58 8.83
C PRO A 39 11.63 3.78 8.86
N ILE A 40 11.57 2.47 8.55
CA ILE A 40 12.71 1.55 8.65
C ILE A 40 13.18 1.00 7.30
N SER A 41 12.51 1.37 6.21
CA SER A 41 12.82 0.89 4.86
C SER A 41 13.86 1.77 4.21
N GLU A 42 14.99 1.19 3.80
CA GLU A 42 16.13 1.92 3.19
C GLU A 42 15.76 2.62 1.88
N ASN A 43 14.78 2.08 1.15
CA ASN A 43 14.32 2.63 -0.12
C ASN A 43 13.22 3.68 0.05
N VAL A 44 12.71 3.89 1.27
CA VAL A 44 11.69 4.90 1.57
C VAL A 44 12.39 6.16 2.09
N LYS A 45 12.05 7.29 1.48
CA LYS A 45 12.62 8.59 1.80
C LYS A 45 11.51 9.58 2.12
N MET A 46 11.86 10.62 2.87
CA MET A 46 10.95 11.69 3.21
C MET A 46 11.66 13.04 3.16
N VAL A 47 10.93 14.07 2.75
CA VAL A 47 11.22 15.47 3.07
C VAL A 47 10.17 15.99 4.02
N VAL A 48 10.58 16.80 4.98
CA VAL A 48 9.70 17.37 6.00
C VAL A 48 9.78 18.88 5.93
N ALA A 49 8.64 19.56 6.00
CA ALA A 49 8.60 20.99 6.26
C ALA A 49 8.33 21.24 7.74
N VAL A 50 9.17 22.07 8.36
CA VAL A 50 8.98 22.55 9.73
C VAL A 50 8.93 24.07 9.77
N ASP A 51 8.33 24.60 10.82
CA ASP A 51 8.38 26.02 11.13
C ASP A 51 9.82 26.44 11.47
N SER A 52 10.34 27.47 10.82
CA SER A 52 11.72 27.93 11.04
C SER A 52 11.98 28.42 12.47
N THR A 53 10.96 28.88 13.19
CA THR A 53 11.07 29.45 14.54
C THR A 53 10.91 28.39 15.62
N ASP A 54 9.79 27.67 15.64
CA ASP A 54 9.47 26.70 16.71
C ASP A 54 9.72 25.24 16.33
N LYS A 55 10.15 24.98 15.09
CA LYS A 55 10.41 23.64 14.54
C LYS A 55 9.18 22.72 14.52
N SER A 56 7.97 23.26 14.64
CA SER A 56 6.75 22.48 14.56
C SER A 56 6.52 21.93 13.14
N PHE A 57 5.91 20.74 13.05
CA PHE A 57 5.64 20.06 11.78
C PHE A 57 4.60 20.81 10.94
N LEU A 58 4.94 21.07 9.68
CA LEU A 58 4.06 21.75 8.71
C LEU A 58 3.59 20.82 7.58
N GLY A 59 4.33 19.76 7.27
CA GLY A 59 4.00 18.87 6.18
C GLY A 59 5.13 17.91 5.82
N SER A 60 4.84 16.97 4.92
CA SER A 60 5.83 16.03 4.41
C SER A 60 5.51 15.55 2.99
N ILE A 61 6.53 15.04 2.31
CA ILE A 61 6.38 14.16 1.14
C ILE A 61 7.17 12.89 1.44
N VAL A 62 6.53 11.72 1.32
CA VAL A 62 7.16 10.39 1.43
C VAL A 62 7.11 9.69 0.08
N TRP A 63 8.21 9.07 -0.31
CA TRP A 63 8.30 8.28 -1.54
C TRP A 63 9.18 7.05 -1.35
N ALA A 64 8.91 6.01 -2.14
CA ALA A 64 9.73 4.82 -2.26
C ALA A 64 10.47 4.79 -3.60
N GLU A 65 11.78 4.59 -3.58
CA GLU A 65 12.60 4.39 -4.77
C GLU A 65 12.76 2.89 -5.03
N ASN A 66 12.00 2.38 -5.98
CA ASN A 66 12.13 1.01 -6.46
C ASN A 66 13.04 0.98 -7.69
N ASP A 67 13.59 -0.19 -8.02
CA ASP A 67 14.63 -0.37 -9.04
C ASP A 67 14.39 0.47 -10.31
N ASP A 68 13.18 0.40 -10.85
CA ASP A 68 12.75 1.04 -12.09
C ASP A 68 11.65 2.11 -11.90
N LEU A 69 11.17 2.36 -10.68
CA LEU A 69 9.99 3.18 -10.42
C LEU A 69 10.07 3.95 -9.11
N ILE A 70 9.78 5.24 -9.16
CA ILE A 70 9.61 6.07 -7.96
C ILE A 70 8.12 6.16 -7.63
N CYS A 71 7.72 5.72 -6.44
CA CYS A 71 6.35 5.83 -5.96
C CYS A 71 6.25 6.95 -4.94
N ILE A 72 5.46 8.00 -5.20
CA ILE A 72 5.16 9.04 -4.21
C ILE A 72 3.92 8.60 -3.45
N ASP A 73 4.11 8.20 -2.19
CA ASP A 73 3.08 7.55 -1.38
C ASP A 73 2.26 8.55 -0.56
N THR A 74 2.90 9.55 0.07
CA THR A 74 2.17 10.61 0.79
C THR A 74 2.67 12.00 0.43
N TYR A 75 1.73 12.93 0.31
CA TYR A 75 2.01 14.36 0.29
C TYR A 75 0.99 15.08 1.17
N TYR A 76 1.46 15.78 2.19
CA TYR A 76 0.61 16.51 3.11
C TYR A 76 1.18 17.88 3.45
N VAL A 77 0.28 18.86 3.58
CA VAL A 77 0.55 20.15 4.21
C VAL A 77 -0.57 20.43 5.21
N LYS A 78 -0.20 20.76 6.45
CA LYS A 78 -1.13 21.11 7.53
C LYS A 78 -2.06 22.23 7.07
N ALA A 79 -3.36 22.09 7.34
CA ALA A 79 -4.38 23.01 6.84
C ALA A 79 -4.05 24.49 7.08
N SER A 80 -3.57 24.83 8.29
CA SER A 80 -3.16 26.18 8.68
C SER A 80 -1.94 26.73 7.92
N SER A 81 -1.21 25.86 7.22
CA SER A 81 0.02 26.18 6.47
C SER A 81 -0.15 26.12 4.95
N ARG A 82 -1.35 25.78 4.46
CA ARG A 82 -1.68 25.73 3.02
C ARG A 82 -1.71 27.14 2.43
N GLY A 83 -1.50 27.25 1.12
CA GLY A 83 -1.50 28.53 0.39
C GLY A 83 -0.23 29.39 0.57
N ARG A 84 0.73 28.95 1.39
CA ARG A 84 1.95 29.71 1.73
C ARG A 84 3.22 29.25 1.02
N GLY A 85 3.08 28.45 -0.04
CA GLY A 85 4.22 27.91 -0.80
C GLY A 85 4.99 26.75 -0.13
N VAL A 86 4.60 26.31 1.08
CA VAL A 86 5.23 25.18 1.81
C VAL A 86 5.33 23.92 0.93
N GLY A 87 4.22 23.53 0.31
CA GLY A 87 4.19 22.37 -0.60
C GLY A 87 5.15 22.52 -1.77
N ARG A 88 5.21 23.70 -2.40
CA ARG A 88 6.14 23.96 -3.52
C ARG A 88 7.60 23.83 -3.07
N LYS A 89 7.95 24.34 -1.89
CA LYS A 89 9.30 24.18 -1.32
C LYS A 89 9.65 22.70 -1.12
N MET A 90 8.74 21.88 -0.57
CA MET A 90 8.95 20.43 -0.41
C MET A 90 9.07 19.70 -1.76
N TRP A 91 8.16 19.96 -2.71
CA TRP A 91 8.19 19.32 -4.04
C TRP A 91 9.47 19.63 -4.80
N LYS A 92 9.93 20.89 -4.75
CA LYS A 92 11.21 21.28 -5.33
C LYS A 92 12.36 20.48 -4.71
N ARG A 93 12.43 20.42 -3.38
CA ARG A 93 13.50 19.69 -2.69
C ARG A 93 13.46 18.18 -2.94
N MET A 94 12.28 17.58 -3.01
CA MET A 94 12.14 16.17 -3.39
C MET A 94 12.68 15.95 -4.81
N LYS A 95 12.24 16.74 -5.80
CA LYS A 95 12.71 16.62 -7.20
C LYS A 95 14.23 16.75 -7.33
N GLU A 96 14.87 17.62 -6.53
CA GLU A 96 16.34 17.76 -6.46
C GLU A 96 17.05 16.48 -5.99
N ARG A 97 16.35 15.56 -5.32
CA ARG A 97 16.88 14.30 -4.77
C ARG A 97 16.54 13.07 -5.59
N LEU A 98 15.63 13.19 -6.57
CA LEU A 98 15.17 12.08 -7.38
C LEU A 98 16.04 11.90 -8.63
N ASP A 99 16.21 10.64 -9.04
CA ASP A 99 16.62 10.34 -10.41
C ASP A 99 15.42 10.52 -11.34
N LEU A 100 15.26 11.73 -11.88
CA LEU A 100 14.14 12.10 -12.77
C LEU A 100 14.14 11.35 -14.11
N LYS A 101 15.13 10.48 -14.38
CA LYS A 101 15.10 9.57 -15.53
C LYS A 101 14.18 8.37 -15.30
N LYS A 102 13.88 8.04 -14.03
CA LYS A 102 12.96 6.96 -13.70
C LYS A 102 11.51 7.44 -13.84
N PRO A 103 10.59 6.58 -14.30
CA PRO A 103 9.17 6.88 -14.22
C PRO A 103 8.78 7.12 -12.75
N MET A 104 7.86 8.06 -12.56
CA MET A 104 7.27 8.37 -11.26
C MET A 104 5.79 8.04 -11.29
N MET A 105 5.28 7.46 -10.21
CA MET A 105 3.85 7.27 -10.00
C MET A 105 3.40 7.89 -8.69
N LEU A 106 2.16 8.37 -8.66
CA LEU A 106 1.47 8.84 -7.47
C LEU A 106 -0.02 8.55 -7.61
N LYS A 107 -0.73 8.50 -6.48
CA LYS A 107 -2.20 8.52 -6.47
C LYS A 107 -2.66 9.95 -6.25
N ALA A 108 -3.62 10.40 -7.06
CA ALA A 108 -4.16 11.75 -6.98
C ALA A 108 -5.65 11.72 -6.73
N GLU A 109 -6.08 12.40 -5.67
CA GLU A 109 -7.46 12.84 -5.51
C GLU A 109 -7.87 13.76 -6.67
N ASP A 110 -9.16 13.75 -7.02
CA ASP A 110 -9.69 14.50 -8.16
C ASP A 110 -9.33 16.00 -8.12
N ASN A 111 -9.42 16.60 -6.93
CA ASN A 111 -9.09 18.00 -6.71
C ASN A 111 -7.58 18.33 -6.82
N MET A 112 -6.71 17.33 -6.81
CA MET A 112 -5.25 17.48 -6.91
C MET A 112 -4.71 17.23 -8.33
N LYS A 113 -5.50 16.57 -9.20
CA LYS A 113 -5.09 16.21 -10.57
C LYS A 113 -4.58 17.41 -11.36
N SER A 114 -5.33 18.51 -11.39
CA SER A 114 -4.96 19.72 -12.14
C SER A 114 -3.62 20.31 -11.68
N LYS A 115 -3.37 20.29 -10.37
CA LYS A 115 -2.14 20.77 -9.77
C LYS A 115 -0.94 19.91 -10.16
N TYR A 116 -1.07 18.59 -10.12
CA TYR A 116 0.01 17.69 -10.54
C TYR A 116 0.32 17.82 -12.03
N MET A 117 -0.72 17.91 -12.87
CA MET A 117 -0.53 18.13 -14.32
C MET A 117 0.20 19.44 -14.62
N SER A 118 -0.06 20.50 -13.85
CA SER A 118 0.67 21.77 -13.99
C SER A 118 2.15 21.72 -13.58
N GLU A 119 2.57 20.65 -12.90
CA GLU A 119 3.94 20.44 -12.37
C GLU A 119 4.65 19.27 -13.08
N GLU A 120 4.26 19.01 -14.33
CA GLU A 120 4.83 17.99 -15.24
C GLU A 120 4.54 16.53 -14.86
N PHE A 121 3.46 16.29 -14.10
CA PHE A 121 2.95 14.95 -13.83
C PHE A 121 1.67 14.69 -14.64
N PRO A 122 1.78 14.16 -15.87
CA PRO A 122 0.61 13.86 -16.67
C PRO A 122 -0.21 12.73 -16.03
N CYS A 123 -1.54 12.83 -16.10
CA CYS A 123 -2.44 11.80 -15.60
C CYS A 123 -2.60 10.68 -16.65
N LEU A 124 -1.65 9.75 -16.70
CA LEU A 124 -1.61 8.66 -17.69
C LEU A 124 -2.10 7.29 -17.17
N GLY A 125 -2.42 7.19 -15.88
CA GLY A 125 -2.81 5.95 -15.22
C GLY A 125 -4.34 5.71 -15.20
N PRO A 126 -4.77 4.47 -14.87
CA PRO A 126 -6.18 4.16 -14.70
C PRO A 126 -6.76 4.90 -13.49
N ALA A 127 -8.06 5.21 -13.55
CA ALA A 127 -8.80 5.59 -12.36
C ALA A 127 -8.86 4.39 -11.40
N GLN A 128 -8.62 4.64 -10.12
CA GLN A 128 -8.77 3.65 -9.05
C GLN A 128 -9.99 4.03 -8.22
N THR A 129 -10.77 3.03 -7.84
CA THR A 129 -11.90 3.20 -6.92
C THR A 129 -11.55 2.51 -5.62
N CYS A 130 -11.67 3.24 -4.51
CA CYS A 130 -11.66 2.68 -3.17
C CYS A 130 -13.09 2.26 -2.83
N VAL A 131 -13.28 1.01 -2.41
CA VAL A 131 -14.57 0.51 -1.94
C VAL A 131 -14.38 -0.02 -0.53
N GLU A 132 -15.40 0.14 0.31
CA GLU A 132 -15.33 -0.30 1.71
C GLU A 132 -16.47 -1.27 2.05
N PRO A 133 -16.57 -2.41 1.33
CA PRO A 133 -17.60 -3.39 1.62
C PRO A 133 -17.49 -3.91 3.05
N ARG A 134 -18.63 -4.25 3.64
CA ARG A 134 -18.62 -5.11 4.82
C ARG A 134 -18.13 -6.50 4.43
N LYS A 135 -17.53 -7.21 5.39
CA LYS A 135 -17.07 -8.60 5.23
C LYS A 135 -18.13 -9.53 4.60
N ASP A 136 -19.39 -9.45 5.01
CA ASP A 136 -20.48 -10.29 4.46
C ASP A 136 -20.72 -10.03 2.97
N GLN A 137 -20.67 -8.77 2.55
CA GLN A 137 -20.83 -8.38 1.15
C GLN A 137 -19.64 -8.83 0.30
N LEU A 138 -18.41 -8.72 0.84
CA LEU A 138 -17.20 -9.18 0.16
C LEU A 138 -17.21 -10.71 -0.01
N LEU A 139 -17.62 -11.45 1.02
CA LEU A 139 -17.80 -12.91 0.96
C LEU A 139 -18.89 -13.31 -0.05
N GLU A 140 -20.01 -12.59 -0.10
CA GLU A 140 -21.04 -12.84 -1.10
C GLU A 140 -20.52 -12.62 -2.52
N ALA A 141 -19.77 -11.53 -2.76
CA ALA A 141 -19.12 -11.29 -4.05
C ALA A 141 -18.13 -12.40 -4.41
N ALA A 142 -17.31 -12.85 -3.45
CA ALA A 142 -16.35 -13.93 -3.64
C ALA A 142 -17.01 -15.25 -4.07
N ARG A 143 -18.18 -15.58 -3.49
CA ARG A 143 -18.96 -16.76 -3.90
C ARG A 143 -19.53 -16.65 -5.30
N ARG A 144 -19.90 -15.44 -5.73
CA ARG A 144 -20.40 -15.21 -7.09
C ARG A 144 -19.31 -15.32 -8.15
N LEU A 145 -18.05 -15.04 -7.79
CA LEU A 145 -16.89 -15.24 -8.69
C LEU A 145 -16.61 -16.72 -8.94
N GLN A 146 -16.93 -17.58 -7.97
CA GLN A 146 -16.78 -19.03 -8.10
C GLN A 146 -17.92 -19.56 -8.98
N SER A 147 -17.59 -19.89 -10.24
CA SER A 147 -18.58 -20.38 -11.20
C SER A 147 -19.15 -21.74 -10.80
N PRO A 148 -20.49 -21.90 -10.71
CA PRO A 148 -21.11 -23.20 -10.44
C PRO A 148 -20.98 -24.20 -11.59
N THR A 149 -20.46 -23.78 -12.75
CA THR A 149 -20.40 -24.59 -13.99
C THR A 149 -19.05 -25.26 -14.22
N ILE A 150 -18.05 -25.03 -13.36
CA ILE A 150 -16.79 -25.79 -13.44
C ILE A 150 -17.02 -27.15 -12.78
N GLU A 151 -17.43 -28.12 -13.60
CA GLU A 151 -17.34 -29.54 -13.24
C GLU A 151 -15.90 -29.86 -12.83
N LYS A 152 -15.72 -30.31 -11.58
CA LYS A 152 -14.44 -30.70 -10.95
C LYS A 152 -13.43 -29.55 -10.79
N SER A 153 -13.67 -28.79 -9.73
CA SER A 153 -12.67 -28.30 -8.77
C SER A 153 -11.29 -28.96 -8.97
N GLU A 154 -10.34 -28.28 -9.60
CA GLU A 154 -8.94 -28.49 -9.23
C GLU A 154 -8.88 -28.35 -7.70
N GLU A 155 -8.38 -29.35 -6.97
CA GLU A 155 -8.26 -29.21 -5.51
C GLU A 155 -7.30 -28.06 -5.18
N LEU A 156 -7.87 -26.91 -4.85
CA LEU A 156 -7.11 -25.75 -4.41
C LEU A 156 -6.78 -25.89 -2.92
N ARG A 157 -5.49 -25.95 -2.61
CA ARG A 157 -4.99 -26.00 -1.24
C ARG A 157 -4.53 -24.62 -0.80
N TYR A 158 -5.15 -24.11 0.26
CA TYR A 158 -4.72 -22.88 0.92
C TYR A 158 -3.57 -23.14 1.89
N VAL A 159 -2.57 -22.25 1.87
CA VAL A 159 -1.46 -22.24 2.82
C VAL A 159 -1.28 -20.82 3.34
N SER A 160 -1.46 -20.61 4.64
CA SER A 160 -1.30 -19.29 5.25
C SER A 160 0.18 -18.85 5.30
N ILE A 161 0.44 -17.54 5.19
CA ILE A 161 1.78 -16.94 5.22
C ILE A 161 2.52 -17.13 6.55
N GLN A 162 1.80 -17.44 7.63
CA GLN A 162 2.39 -17.77 8.94
C GLN A 162 2.81 -19.24 9.00
N LYS A 163 2.36 -20.06 8.04
CA LYS A 163 2.61 -21.50 7.95
C LYS A 163 3.16 -21.87 6.58
N LEU A 164 4.08 -21.07 6.03
CA LEU A 164 4.75 -21.33 4.74
C LEU A 164 5.65 -22.58 4.72
N ASN A 165 5.57 -23.43 5.74
CA ASN A 165 6.21 -24.74 5.73
C ASN A 165 5.62 -25.59 4.61
N GLY A 166 6.49 -26.11 3.73
CA GLY A 166 6.06 -26.96 2.62
C GLY A 166 5.49 -26.21 1.41
N ILE A 167 5.76 -24.90 1.28
CA ILE A 167 5.67 -24.22 -0.01
C ILE A 167 7.06 -24.02 -0.63
N ASP A 168 7.12 -24.08 -1.96
CA ASP A 168 8.30 -23.60 -2.68
C ASP A 168 8.28 -22.06 -2.67
N LEU A 169 9.08 -21.48 -1.79
CA LEU A 169 9.19 -20.03 -1.65
C LEU A 169 9.73 -19.36 -2.93
N GLU A 170 10.63 -20.01 -3.67
CA GLU A 170 11.12 -19.46 -4.94
C GLU A 170 10.00 -19.43 -5.98
N ALA A 171 9.17 -20.48 -6.04
CA ALA A 171 7.98 -20.47 -6.90
C ALA A 171 7.02 -19.33 -6.52
N PHE A 172 6.82 -19.07 -5.23
CA PHE A 172 6.02 -17.94 -4.76
C PHE A 172 6.58 -16.58 -5.21
N TYR A 173 7.87 -16.29 -4.98
CA TYR A 173 8.44 -15.00 -5.42
C TYR A 173 8.43 -14.85 -6.95
N ASN A 174 8.58 -15.95 -7.68
CA ASN A 174 8.46 -15.94 -9.14
C ASN A 174 7.03 -15.64 -9.59
N PHE A 175 6.00 -16.18 -8.90
CA PHE A 175 4.61 -15.83 -9.15
C PHE A 175 4.36 -14.32 -8.91
N ASP A 176 4.83 -13.79 -7.78
CA ASP A 176 4.71 -12.36 -7.46
C ASP A 176 5.39 -11.46 -8.51
N ARG A 177 6.61 -11.83 -8.90
CA ARG A 177 7.37 -11.11 -9.92
C ARG A 177 6.68 -11.17 -11.27
N LYS A 178 6.06 -12.30 -11.63
CA LYS A 178 5.28 -12.43 -12.87
C LYS A 178 4.06 -11.52 -12.85
N ALA A 179 3.36 -11.41 -11.71
CA ALA A 179 2.18 -10.57 -11.55
C ALA A 179 2.53 -9.07 -11.57
N THR A 180 3.66 -8.68 -10.96
CA THR A 180 3.99 -7.27 -10.71
C THR A 180 5.08 -6.70 -11.60
N GLY A 181 5.88 -7.56 -12.24
CA GLY A 181 7.13 -7.20 -12.91
C GLY A 181 8.29 -6.86 -11.96
N ARG A 182 8.09 -6.88 -10.64
CA ARG A 182 9.01 -6.28 -9.65
C ARG A 182 9.69 -7.31 -8.76
N GLN A 183 10.90 -6.99 -8.29
CA GLN A 183 11.65 -7.79 -7.31
C GLN A 183 11.27 -7.40 -5.88
N ARG A 184 10.23 -8.03 -5.33
CA ARG A 184 9.65 -7.62 -4.03
C ARG A 184 9.95 -8.54 -2.86
N ARG A 185 10.87 -9.51 -3.01
CA ARG A 185 11.23 -10.49 -1.96
C ARG A 185 11.47 -9.85 -0.59
N LYS A 186 12.40 -8.88 -0.49
CA LYS A 186 12.73 -8.23 0.78
C LYS A 186 11.51 -7.57 1.44
N LEU A 187 10.63 -6.95 0.64
CA LEU A 187 9.41 -6.33 1.13
C LEU A 187 8.42 -7.39 1.63
N LEU A 188 8.18 -8.45 0.86
CA LEU A 188 7.28 -9.53 1.24
C LEU A 188 7.77 -10.25 2.51
N ASP A 189 9.08 -10.48 2.63
CA ASP A 189 9.69 -11.07 3.84
C ASP A 189 9.51 -10.22 5.09
N ALA A 190 9.50 -8.89 4.93
CA ALA A 190 9.23 -7.97 6.02
C ALA A 190 7.74 -7.96 6.37
N LEU A 191 6.86 -7.91 5.36
CA LEU A 191 5.41 -7.92 5.52
C LEU A 191 4.91 -9.17 6.26
N PHE A 192 5.40 -10.36 5.90
CA PHE A 192 4.96 -11.62 6.50
C PHE A 192 5.34 -11.80 7.97
N LYS A 193 6.24 -10.94 8.49
CA LYS A 193 6.64 -10.94 9.90
C LYS A 193 5.80 -9.97 10.74
N LEU A 194 4.96 -9.16 10.10
CA LEU A 194 4.16 -8.17 10.82
C LEU A 194 2.94 -8.85 11.47
N PRO A 195 2.65 -8.57 12.76
CA PRO A 195 1.50 -9.15 13.46
C PRO A 195 0.16 -8.63 12.94
N CYS A 196 0.15 -7.50 12.24
CA CYS A 196 -1.04 -6.91 11.64
C CYS A 196 -1.39 -7.52 10.28
N VAL A 197 -0.62 -8.49 9.76
CA VAL A 197 -0.82 -9.08 8.44
C VAL A 197 -1.26 -10.53 8.59
N THR A 198 -2.33 -10.88 7.88
CA THR A 198 -2.63 -12.28 7.57
C THR A 198 -2.88 -12.49 6.09
N GLY A 199 -2.82 -13.73 5.62
CA GLY A 199 -2.88 -14.01 4.19
C GLY A 199 -2.38 -15.39 3.86
N GLY A 200 -2.33 -15.69 2.56
CA GLY A 200 -1.88 -16.99 2.10
C GLY A 200 -1.75 -17.10 0.60
N VAL A 201 -1.32 -18.27 0.20
CA VAL A 201 -1.23 -18.68 -1.21
C VAL A 201 -2.22 -19.81 -1.47
N LEU A 202 -2.77 -19.84 -2.68
CA LEU A 202 -3.47 -21.02 -3.19
C LEU A 202 -2.54 -21.81 -4.09
N LEU A 203 -2.52 -23.12 -3.86
CA LEU A 203 -1.80 -24.09 -4.66
C LEU A 203 -2.80 -24.94 -5.42
N ASN A 204 -2.51 -25.26 -6.68
CA ASN A 204 -3.25 -26.29 -7.41
C ASN A 204 -2.79 -27.72 -7.04
N GLU A 205 -3.36 -28.72 -7.69
CA GLU A 205 -3.06 -30.15 -7.46
C GLU A 205 -1.58 -30.51 -7.69
N LEU A 206 -0.88 -29.75 -8.53
CA LEU A 206 0.55 -29.92 -8.80
C LEU A 206 1.44 -29.21 -7.75
N GLY A 207 0.85 -28.57 -6.75
CA GLY A 207 1.55 -27.78 -5.75
C GLY A 207 2.07 -26.43 -6.28
N LYS A 208 1.63 -25.99 -7.47
CA LYS A 208 2.02 -24.71 -8.07
C LYS A 208 1.20 -23.58 -7.45
N VAL A 209 1.84 -22.46 -7.13
CA VAL A 209 1.16 -21.22 -6.73
C VAL A 209 0.31 -20.69 -7.88
N VAL A 210 -0.99 -20.57 -7.65
CA VAL A 210 -1.98 -20.02 -8.60
C VAL A 210 -2.61 -18.72 -8.10
N GLY A 211 -2.41 -18.38 -6.83
CA GLY A 211 -2.88 -17.13 -6.27
C GLY A 211 -2.19 -16.78 -4.95
N PHE A 212 -2.18 -15.49 -4.64
CA PHE A 212 -1.64 -14.91 -3.42
C PHE A 212 -2.47 -13.70 -3.01
N SER A 213 -2.81 -13.63 -1.73
CA SER A 213 -3.39 -12.42 -1.16
C SER A 213 -3.04 -12.28 0.31
N MET A 214 -3.14 -11.04 0.80
CA MET A 214 -3.01 -10.73 2.21
C MET A 214 -3.99 -9.63 2.59
N VAL A 215 -4.32 -9.61 3.88
CA VAL A 215 -5.09 -8.59 4.53
C VAL A 215 -4.25 -7.99 5.66
N ALA A 216 -4.34 -6.67 5.84
CA ALA A 216 -3.72 -5.99 6.96
C ALA A 216 -4.72 -5.11 7.71
N THR A 217 -4.51 -4.89 9.00
CA THR A 217 -5.27 -3.85 9.73
C THR A 217 -5.01 -2.48 9.11
N ALA A 218 -6.05 -1.68 9.00
CA ALA A 218 -6.06 -0.39 8.34
C ALA A 218 -6.66 0.71 9.24
N ILE A 219 -6.66 1.94 8.74
CA ILE A 219 -7.23 3.10 9.43
C ILE A 219 -8.58 3.44 8.79
N PRO A 220 -9.64 3.68 9.59
CA PRO A 220 -9.69 3.66 11.06
C PRO A 220 -9.68 2.24 11.65
N GLU A 221 -9.43 2.14 12.96
CA GLU A 221 -9.45 0.86 13.71
C GLU A 221 -10.76 0.08 13.45
N GLY A 222 -10.66 -1.24 13.32
CA GLY A 222 -11.78 -2.10 12.87
C GLY A 222 -11.94 -2.17 11.35
N THR A 223 -10.99 -1.59 10.60
CA THR A 223 -10.93 -1.71 9.14
C THR A 223 -9.73 -2.55 8.73
N TYR A 224 -9.89 -3.27 7.63
CA TYR A 224 -8.85 -4.08 7.02
C TYR A 224 -8.63 -3.64 5.59
N LYS A 225 -7.45 -3.92 5.04
CA LYS A 225 -7.15 -3.70 3.64
C LYS A 225 -6.75 -5.01 2.98
N LEU A 226 -7.46 -5.41 1.93
CA LEU A 226 -7.15 -6.59 1.14
C LEU A 226 -6.21 -6.21 -0.01
N ALA A 227 -4.90 -6.37 0.19
CA ALA A 227 -3.92 -6.08 -0.85
C ALA A 227 -2.56 -6.75 -0.61
N PRO A 228 -1.90 -7.29 -1.66
CA PRO A 228 -2.44 -7.46 -3.00
C PRO A 228 -3.46 -8.60 -3.05
N LEU A 229 -4.21 -8.68 -4.15
CA LEU A 229 -4.98 -9.85 -4.55
C LEU A 229 -4.53 -10.21 -5.97
N TYR A 230 -3.72 -11.26 -6.10
CA TYR A 230 -3.27 -11.79 -7.38
C TYR A 230 -3.78 -13.22 -7.54
N ALA A 231 -4.41 -13.50 -8.67
CA ALA A 231 -5.01 -14.80 -8.97
C ALA A 231 -4.89 -15.09 -10.47
N GLU A 232 -4.73 -16.35 -10.86
CA GLU A 232 -4.72 -16.75 -12.27
C GLU A 232 -6.12 -16.65 -12.92
N ASP A 233 -7.20 -16.73 -12.13
CA ASP A 233 -8.58 -16.56 -12.57
C ASP A 233 -9.53 -16.11 -11.43
N ASP A 234 -10.80 -15.86 -11.79
CA ASP A 234 -11.85 -15.40 -10.87
C ASP A 234 -12.19 -16.43 -9.77
N ASN A 235 -12.10 -17.73 -10.06
CA ASN A 235 -12.38 -18.79 -9.09
C ASN A 235 -11.30 -18.81 -7.99
N VAL A 236 -10.03 -18.71 -8.39
CA VAL A 236 -8.89 -18.57 -7.46
C VAL A 236 -9.03 -17.28 -6.65
N ALA A 237 -9.44 -16.16 -7.26
CA ALA A 237 -9.65 -14.90 -6.56
C ALA A 237 -10.76 -15.02 -5.50
N GLY A 238 -11.91 -15.59 -5.87
CA GLY A 238 -13.02 -15.84 -4.95
C GLY A 238 -12.60 -16.73 -3.78
N ARG A 239 -11.89 -17.83 -4.06
CA ARG A 239 -11.40 -18.74 -3.02
C ARG A 239 -10.41 -18.07 -2.07
N LEU A 240 -9.47 -17.25 -2.57
CA LEU A 240 -8.53 -16.49 -1.73
C LEU A 240 -9.27 -15.56 -0.77
N ILE A 241 -10.26 -14.83 -1.27
CA ILE A 241 -11.05 -13.92 -0.46
C ILE A 241 -11.76 -14.69 0.66
N GLU A 242 -12.40 -15.82 0.36
CA GLU A 242 -13.08 -16.62 1.37
C GLU A 242 -12.14 -17.13 2.47
N GLU A 243 -10.99 -17.69 2.10
CA GLU A 243 -10.02 -18.21 3.07
C GLU A 243 -9.48 -17.12 3.98
N ILE A 244 -9.05 -15.99 3.41
CA ILE A 244 -8.44 -14.89 4.18
C ILE A 244 -9.49 -14.20 5.05
N MET A 245 -10.70 -13.99 4.55
CA MET A 245 -11.77 -13.43 5.37
C MET A 245 -12.21 -14.38 6.49
N GLY A 246 -11.99 -15.69 6.36
CA GLY A 246 -12.15 -16.66 7.44
C GLY A 246 -11.18 -16.44 8.61
N GLU A 247 -10.04 -15.78 8.38
CA GLU A 247 -9.02 -15.49 9.39
C GLU A 247 -9.19 -14.12 10.07
N VAL A 248 -10.05 -13.26 9.53
CA VAL A 248 -10.35 -11.93 10.08
C VAL A 248 -11.57 -12.01 11.00
N ASP A 249 -11.69 -11.15 12.01
CA ASP A 249 -12.85 -11.10 12.91
C ASP A 249 -14.15 -10.69 12.19
N SER A 250 -15.30 -10.89 12.86
CA SER A 250 -16.63 -10.60 12.32
C SER A 250 -17.12 -9.20 12.70
N GLY A 251 -17.59 -8.42 11.72
CA GLY A 251 -18.14 -7.07 11.93
C GLY A 251 -17.34 -5.96 11.24
N ASP A 252 -16.21 -6.33 10.65
CA ASP A 252 -15.22 -5.37 10.15
C ASP A 252 -15.48 -4.95 8.70
N HIS A 253 -15.03 -3.73 8.39
CA HIS A 253 -15.00 -3.19 7.03
C HIS A 253 -13.69 -3.59 6.33
N VAL A 254 -13.77 -3.84 5.02
CA VAL A 254 -12.61 -4.18 4.21
C VAL A 254 -12.47 -3.15 3.09
N ILE A 255 -11.27 -2.58 2.97
CA ILE A 255 -10.82 -1.67 1.91
C ILE A 255 -10.12 -2.45 0.80
#